data_AF-A0A517NHU9-F1
#
_entry.id   AF-A0A517NHU9-F1
#
_cell.length_a   1.000
_cell.length_b   1.000
_cell.length_c   1.000
_cell.angle_alpha   90.00
_cell.angle_beta   90.00
_cell.angle_gamma   90.00
#
_symmetry.space_group_name_H-M   'P 1'
#
loop_
_entity.id
_entity.type
_entity.pdbx_description
1 polymer ?
#
loop_
_entity_poly.entity_id
_entity_poly.type
_entity_poly.pdbx_seq_one_letter_code
_entity_poly.pdbx_strand_id
1 'polypeptide(L)'
;MSFHAFCPRHRLFQWMIVSSGFLIGGIPIASADWRDDVGFTQLATELGAATPTGAGVDVAMAEALVGGNYLPNTGTPNFSGKTITDLTGTNPAASTHATGVANFFFGNTTSIAPGVTNIAAYDANDWIDVASGLSTVTAPVAHPYSVMNHSYIGNVTAAEIPLAENFSQRVDYIVNRDNVLMVAGSNNGNSTTLPHLLAGSYNAIIVGRSDGNHAHGTTVINGAGRQRPDIVSPASVTSTATPQVSSAAALLHEAAAGTNATNVEAMRAILMAGATKDEFFDWDRTTTRPIDDVYGAGELNVYNSYRIVQGGEFEGSIAIPTTSVGLFGYDFNSPADFASDFLYDFEVASGQVMDELSIFLQWNIDVGDSDLSDDGFQPSLDPLFGGGLADLNLALFDSSGSLIDQSISSVDNFEHIYLTGLTEGNYRLHVSGDRAVDYGLAWRGSLGVTAVPEPTTWFVAAVAITGVALRRRAPKRRPAS
;
A
#
# COMPACT_ATOMS: atom_id res chain seq x y z
N MET A 1 -53.39 2.87 -21.31
CA MET A 1 -53.53 1.75 -20.35
C MET A 1 -52.86 0.52 -20.93
N SER A 2 -51.62 0.27 -20.54
CA SER A 2 -50.98 -1.04 -20.69
C SER A 2 -49.86 -1.11 -19.66
N PHE A 3 -49.93 -2.18 -18.87
CA PHE A 3 -49.18 -2.44 -17.66
C PHE A 3 -47.69 -2.62 -17.98
N HIS A 4 -46.82 -1.84 -17.32
CA HIS A 4 -45.44 -2.23 -17.11
C HIS A 4 -45.41 -3.15 -15.89
N ALA A 5 -45.03 -4.40 -16.14
CA ALA A 5 -44.82 -5.40 -15.12
C ALA A 5 -43.66 -4.98 -14.22
N PHE A 6 -43.94 -4.96 -12.92
CA PHE A 6 -42.94 -4.98 -11.86
C PHE A 6 -41.99 -6.16 -12.10
N CYS A 7 -40.73 -5.89 -12.43
CA CYS A 7 -39.66 -6.86 -12.37
C CYS A 7 -39.25 -7.01 -10.90
N PRO A 8 -39.24 -8.23 -10.32
CA PRO A 8 -38.82 -8.43 -8.94
C PRO A 8 -37.31 -8.19 -8.83
N ARG A 9 -36.89 -7.41 -7.83
CA ARG A 9 -35.49 -7.18 -7.46
C ARG A 9 -34.76 -8.52 -7.31
N HIS A 10 -33.99 -8.90 -8.32
CA HIS A 10 -33.03 -10.00 -8.23
C HIS A 10 -31.88 -9.51 -7.34
N ARG A 11 -31.65 -10.19 -6.22
CA ARG A 11 -30.43 -10.02 -5.42
C ARG A 11 -29.29 -10.56 -6.26
N LEU A 12 -28.53 -9.68 -6.92
CA LEU A 12 -27.50 -10.03 -7.90
C LEU A 12 -26.22 -10.61 -7.27
N PHE A 13 -26.09 -10.64 -5.95
CA PHE A 13 -24.87 -11.10 -5.29
C PHE A 13 -25.16 -11.84 -3.97
N GLN A 14 -24.50 -12.99 -3.77
CA GLN A 14 -24.39 -13.66 -2.47
C GLN A 14 -23.08 -13.23 -1.80
N TRP A 15 -23.20 -12.41 -0.76
CA TRP A 15 -22.09 -11.99 0.08
C TRP A 15 -21.95 -12.92 1.28
N MET A 16 -20.72 -13.28 1.63
CA MET A 16 -20.42 -13.97 2.89
C MET A 16 -19.69 -13.00 3.82
N ILE A 17 -20.23 -12.84 5.03
CA ILE A 17 -19.56 -12.14 6.12
C ILE A 17 -18.70 -13.15 6.88
N VAL A 18 -17.48 -12.74 7.18
CA VAL A 18 -16.52 -13.52 7.94
C VAL A 18 -16.89 -13.37 9.41
N SER A 19 -17.22 -14.49 10.06
CA SER A 19 -17.74 -14.49 11.44
C SER A 19 -16.63 -14.14 12.43
N SER A 20 -16.81 -13.08 13.21
CA SER A 20 -15.94 -12.75 14.35
C SER A 20 -16.25 -13.69 15.53
N GLY A 21 -15.45 -14.73 15.71
CA GLY A 21 -15.52 -15.62 16.87
C GLY A 21 -14.62 -15.13 18.00
N PHE A 22 -15.20 -14.50 19.03
CA PHE A 22 -14.51 -14.22 20.29
C PHE A 22 -14.51 -15.47 21.19
N LEU A 23 -13.32 -16.00 21.52
CA LEU A 23 -13.13 -16.95 22.61
C LEU A 23 -12.47 -16.22 23.79
N ILE A 24 -13.20 -16.12 24.90
CA ILE A 24 -12.69 -15.63 26.19
C ILE A 24 -12.12 -16.83 26.95
N GLY A 25 -10.87 -16.71 27.42
CA GLY A 25 -10.35 -17.49 28.53
C GLY A 25 -8.95 -18.03 28.31
N GLY A 26 -7.93 -17.21 28.58
CA GLY A 26 -6.55 -17.66 28.66
C GLY A 26 -5.62 -16.51 29.05
N ILE A 27 -4.85 -16.71 30.12
CA ILE A 27 -3.61 -16.07 30.61
C ILE A 27 -3.16 -14.82 29.82
N PRO A 28 -2.80 -13.69 30.49
CA PRO A 28 -2.28 -12.51 29.79
C PRO A 28 -0.90 -12.85 29.21
N ILE A 29 -0.90 -13.30 27.96
CA ILE A 29 0.22 -13.11 27.06
C ILE A 29 0.11 -11.62 26.72
N ALA A 30 1.17 -10.85 26.96
CA ALA A 30 1.27 -9.52 26.39
C ALA A 30 1.24 -9.71 24.86
N SER A 31 0.07 -9.56 24.24
CA SER A 31 -0.01 -9.34 22.81
C SER A 31 0.63 -7.97 22.59
N ALA A 32 1.64 -7.90 21.73
CA ALA A 32 2.01 -6.62 21.15
C ALA A 32 0.75 -6.02 20.51
N ASP A 33 0.60 -4.70 20.63
CA ASP A 33 -0.47 -3.99 19.95
C ASP A 33 -0.13 -3.98 18.45
N TRP A 34 -1.10 -4.14 17.56
CA TRP A 34 -0.85 -4.12 16.11
C TRP A 34 -0.16 -2.82 15.67
N ARG A 35 -0.34 -1.73 16.45
CA ARG A 35 0.34 -0.44 16.28
C ARG A 35 1.85 -0.51 16.48
N ASP A 36 2.33 -1.43 17.31
CA ASP A 36 3.77 -1.69 17.47
C ASP A 36 4.29 -2.38 16.20
N ASP A 37 3.60 -3.42 15.74
CA ASP A 37 3.97 -4.23 14.58
C ASP A 37 4.08 -3.37 13.29
N VAL A 38 3.09 -2.48 13.06
CA VAL A 38 3.10 -1.58 11.88
C VAL A 38 3.96 -0.31 12.06
N GLY A 39 4.77 -0.24 13.12
CA GLY A 39 5.69 0.89 13.38
C GLY A 39 5.03 2.19 13.89
N PHE A 40 3.72 2.22 14.13
CA PHE A 40 3.05 3.44 14.62
C PHE A 40 3.56 3.89 15.99
N THR A 41 3.84 2.97 16.92
CA THR A 41 4.37 3.34 18.24
C THR A 41 5.74 4.00 18.16
N GLN A 42 6.60 3.55 17.24
CA GLN A 42 7.88 4.20 16.95
C GLN A 42 7.64 5.62 16.43
N LEU A 43 6.76 5.79 15.44
CA LEU A 43 6.38 7.10 14.90
C LEU A 43 5.84 8.04 15.98
N ALA A 44 4.94 7.54 16.83
CA ALA A 44 4.35 8.30 17.93
C ALA A 44 5.39 8.72 18.97
N THR A 45 6.37 7.86 19.23
CA THR A 45 7.48 8.16 20.14
C THR A 45 8.40 9.25 19.56
N GLU A 46 8.68 9.20 18.26
CA GLU A 46 9.55 10.17 17.59
C GLU A 46 8.91 11.57 17.51
N LEU A 47 7.63 11.65 17.13
CA LEU A 47 6.96 12.92 16.85
C LEU A 47 6.19 13.49 18.05
N GLY A 48 5.81 12.66 19.02
CA GLY A 48 5.01 13.06 20.17
C GLY A 48 3.69 13.71 19.77
N ALA A 49 3.46 14.96 20.16
CA ALA A 49 2.23 15.68 19.84
C ALA A 49 2.10 16.06 18.34
N ALA A 50 3.18 15.92 17.55
CA ALA A 50 3.18 16.20 16.13
C ALA A 50 2.84 14.97 15.26
N THR A 51 2.57 13.81 15.87
CA THR A 51 2.15 12.61 15.12
C THR A 51 0.84 12.90 14.38
N PRO A 52 0.80 12.71 13.05
CA PRO A 52 -0.44 12.88 12.29
C PRO A 52 -1.50 11.91 12.80
N THR A 53 -2.75 12.35 12.74
CA THR A 53 -3.92 11.64 13.28
C THR A 53 -4.99 11.37 12.23
N GLY A 54 -4.76 11.70 10.96
CA GLY A 54 -5.77 11.76 9.90
C GLY A 54 -6.70 12.97 10.02
N ALA A 55 -6.31 14.01 10.76
CA ALA A 55 -7.08 15.23 10.88
C ALA A 55 -7.20 15.96 9.54
N GLY A 56 -8.41 16.42 9.22
CA GLY A 56 -8.70 17.09 7.94
C GLY A 56 -8.83 16.16 6.73
N VAL A 57 -8.73 14.84 6.92
CA VAL A 57 -8.91 13.85 5.87
C VAL A 57 -10.36 13.35 5.88
N ASP A 58 -11.04 13.51 4.74
CA ASP A 58 -12.38 12.98 4.50
C ASP A 58 -12.27 11.52 4.03
N VAL A 59 -13.03 10.63 4.66
CA VAL A 59 -12.99 9.19 4.36
C VAL A 59 -14.37 8.62 4.07
N ALA A 60 -14.41 7.44 3.43
CA ALA A 60 -15.62 6.67 3.24
C ALA A 60 -15.46 5.21 3.66
N MET A 61 -16.56 4.57 4.05
CA MET A 61 -16.62 3.12 4.24
C MET A 61 -17.90 2.55 3.62
N ALA A 62 -17.80 1.39 2.98
CA ALA A 62 -18.95 0.63 2.53
C ALA A 62 -18.94 -0.74 3.21
N GLU A 63 -20.05 -1.14 3.81
CA GLU A 63 -20.15 -2.36 4.60
C GLU A 63 -21.30 -3.25 4.16
N ALA A 64 -21.08 -4.56 4.22
CA ALA A 64 -22.11 -5.53 3.90
C ALA A 64 -23.22 -5.57 4.97
N LEU A 65 -24.46 -5.77 4.52
CA LEU A 65 -25.62 -5.93 5.40
C LEU A 65 -25.51 -7.16 6.31
N VAL A 66 -25.39 -6.93 7.62
CA VAL A 66 -25.50 -7.97 8.63
C VAL A 66 -26.82 -7.80 9.39
N GLY A 67 -27.76 -8.72 9.16
CA GLY A 67 -29.10 -8.60 9.76
C GLY A 67 -29.85 -7.32 9.36
N GLY A 68 -29.51 -6.76 8.19
CA GLY A 68 -30.07 -5.49 7.70
C GLY A 68 -29.27 -4.24 8.07
N ASN A 69 -28.17 -4.36 8.82
CA ASN A 69 -27.38 -3.23 9.33
C ASN A 69 -26.01 -3.15 8.65
N TYR A 70 -25.54 -1.94 8.36
CA TYR A 70 -24.24 -1.67 7.77
C TYR A 70 -23.50 -0.49 8.43
N LEU A 71 -24.16 0.33 9.24
CA LEU A 71 -23.47 1.43 9.93
C LEU A 71 -22.86 0.98 11.26
N PRO A 72 -21.73 1.57 11.67
CA PRO A 72 -21.20 1.39 13.02
C PRO A 72 -22.14 1.97 14.08
N ASN A 73 -21.97 1.54 15.33
CA ASN A 73 -22.68 2.13 16.47
C ASN A 73 -22.15 3.54 16.77
N THR A 74 -22.76 4.56 16.18
CA THR A 74 -22.37 5.97 16.32
C THR A 74 -22.49 6.51 17.75
N GLY A 75 -23.24 5.83 18.62
CA GLY A 75 -23.39 6.20 20.02
C GLY A 75 -22.22 5.79 20.94
N THR A 76 -21.20 5.09 20.44
CA THR A 76 -20.07 4.69 21.30
C THR A 76 -19.14 5.87 21.59
N PRO A 77 -18.51 5.92 22.78
CA PRO A 77 -17.48 6.93 23.07
C PRO A 77 -16.31 6.91 22.08
N ASN A 78 -16.04 5.77 21.42
CA ASN A 78 -14.95 5.63 20.46
C ASN A 78 -15.16 6.43 19.18
N PHE A 79 -16.39 6.88 18.91
CA PHE A 79 -16.73 7.74 17.76
C PHE A 79 -17.20 9.13 18.19
N SER A 80 -16.95 9.53 19.44
CA SER A 80 -17.21 10.89 19.88
C SER A 80 -16.41 11.89 19.04
N GLY A 81 -17.08 12.97 18.60
CA GLY A 81 -16.49 14.00 17.73
C GLY A 81 -16.50 13.67 16.24
N LYS A 82 -17.05 12.52 15.83
CA LYS A 82 -17.11 12.08 14.43
C LYS A 82 -18.50 12.27 13.85
N THR A 83 -18.53 12.67 12.58
CA THR A 83 -19.73 12.77 11.76
C THR A 83 -19.72 11.62 10.77
N ILE A 84 -20.55 10.61 11.04
CA ILE A 84 -20.75 9.46 10.16
C ILE A 84 -22.07 9.66 9.42
N THR A 85 -21.98 9.96 8.13
CA THR A 85 -23.12 10.28 7.27
C THR A 85 -23.56 9.03 6.52
N ASP A 86 -24.78 8.57 6.78
CA ASP A 86 -25.42 7.48 6.03
C ASP A 86 -25.85 7.99 4.65
N LEU A 87 -25.12 7.62 3.61
CA LEU A 87 -25.39 8.04 2.24
C LEU A 87 -26.36 7.11 1.51
N THR A 88 -26.51 5.87 1.97
CA THR A 88 -27.57 4.97 1.50
C THR A 88 -28.92 5.32 2.16
N GLY A 89 -28.91 5.77 3.43
CA GLY A 89 -30.06 6.35 4.12
C GLY A 89 -31.12 5.34 4.58
N THR A 90 -30.75 4.06 4.70
CA THR A 90 -31.71 2.98 5.02
C THR A 90 -31.31 2.13 6.24
N ASN A 91 -30.24 2.49 6.95
CA ASN A 91 -29.72 1.67 8.04
C ASN A 91 -30.69 1.61 9.24
N PRO A 92 -31.17 0.42 9.64
CA PRO A 92 -32.16 0.30 10.70
C PRO A 92 -31.56 0.28 12.12
N ALA A 93 -30.35 -0.25 12.30
CA ALA A 93 -29.65 -0.32 13.59
C ALA A 93 -28.14 -0.44 13.41
N ALA A 94 -27.38 -0.46 14.51
CA ALA A 94 -25.93 -0.59 14.45
C ALA A 94 -25.49 -2.02 14.07
N SER A 95 -24.46 -2.12 13.22
CA SER A 95 -23.75 -3.35 12.87
C SER A 95 -22.51 -3.53 13.74
N THR A 96 -22.38 -4.68 14.40
CA THR A 96 -21.17 -5.03 15.17
C THR A 96 -19.95 -5.17 14.26
N HIS A 97 -20.13 -5.70 13.05
CA HIS A 97 -19.06 -5.81 12.05
C HIS A 97 -18.54 -4.43 11.65
N ALA A 98 -19.44 -3.55 11.20
CA ALA A 98 -19.09 -2.18 10.82
C ALA A 98 -18.48 -1.40 11.99
N THR A 99 -18.96 -1.63 13.22
CA THR A 99 -18.36 -1.04 14.43
C THR A 99 -16.91 -1.49 14.62
N GLY A 100 -16.64 -2.78 14.42
CA GLY A 100 -15.28 -3.33 14.44
C GLY A 100 -14.37 -2.67 13.41
N VAL A 101 -14.81 -2.65 12.14
CA VAL A 101 -14.08 -2.00 11.03
C VAL A 101 -13.79 -0.53 11.34
N ALA A 102 -14.82 0.23 11.74
CA ALA A 102 -14.71 1.64 12.10
C ALA A 102 -13.74 1.90 13.27
N ASN A 103 -13.65 0.98 14.24
CA ASN A 103 -12.71 1.11 15.37
C ASN A 103 -11.25 1.12 14.91
N PHE A 104 -10.90 0.30 13.91
CA PHE A 104 -9.55 0.25 13.34
C PHE A 104 -9.33 1.34 12.29
N PHE A 105 -10.37 1.74 11.54
CA PHE A 105 -10.22 2.72 10.47
C PHE A 105 -10.09 4.17 11.00
N PHE A 106 -10.99 4.60 11.87
CA PHE A 106 -11.01 5.98 12.37
C PHE A 106 -11.36 6.09 13.86
N GLY A 107 -11.57 4.99 14.59
CA GLY A 107 -11.95 5.02 16.00
C GLY A 107 -10.91 5.68 16.92
N ASN A 108 -11.36 6.41 17.94
CA ASN A 108 -10.50 7.23 18.80
C ASN A 108 -9.45 6.45 19.63
N THR A 109 -9.66 5.15 19.85
CA THR A 109 -8.81 4.35 20.76
C THR A 109 -7.87 3.41 20.03
N THR A 110 -8.37 2.70 19.01
CA THR A 110 -7.65 1.58 18.38
C THR A 110 -7.03 1.97 17.05
N SER A 111 -7.63 2.91 16.31
CA SER A 111 -7.10 3.39 15.04
C SER A 111 -5.82 4.20 15.23
N ILE A 112 -5.00 4.26 14.18
CA ILE A 112 -3.90 5.23 14.04
C ILE A 112 -4.34 6.53 13.37
N ALA A 113 -5.60 6.63 12.90
CA ALA A 113 -6.20 7.85 12.36
C ALA A 113 -7.37 8.39 13.22
N PRO A 114 -7.18 8.64 14.54
CA PRO A 114 -8.26 9.06 15.43
C PRO A 114 -8.77 10.48 15.14
N GLY A 115 -8.02 11.31 14.43
CA GLY A 115 -8.35 12.68 14.04
C GLY A 115 -9.32 12.79 12.85
N VAL A 116 -9.61 11.68 12.16
CA VAL A 116 -10.65 11.64 11.12
C VAL A 116 -12.01 11.95 11.74
N THR A 117 -12.69 12.98 11.24
CA THR A 117 -13.99 13.44 11.76
C THR A 117 -15.13 13.40 10.76
N ASN A 118 -14.87 13.35 9.46
CA ASN A 118 -15.91 13.33 8.43
C ASN A 118 -15.86 12.01 7.67
N ILE A 119 -16.94 11.24 7.79
CA ILE A 119 -17.01 9.86 7.29
C ILE A 119 -18.31 9.71 6.50
N ALA A 120 -18.18 9.34 5.23
CA ALA A 120 -19.27 8.82 4.43
C ALA A 120 -19.45 7.32 4.66
N ALA A 121 -20.68 6.84 4.79
CA ALA A 121 -20.97 5.44 5.00
C ALA A 121 -22.05 4.93 4.05
N TYR A 122 -21.80 3.78 3.44
CA TYR A 122 -22.69 3.14 2.47
C TYR A 122 -23.03 1.71 2.88
N ASP A 123 -24.21 1.25 2.47
CA ASP A 123 -24.48 -0.16 2.24
C ASP A 123 -23.66 -0.62 1.04
N ALA A 124 -22.94 -1.75 1.15
CA ALA A 124 -22.14 -2.29 0.06
C ALA A 124 -22.93 -2.52 -1.24
N ASN A 125 -24.16 -3.01 -1.18
CA ASN A 125 -25.00 -3.20 -2.38
C ASN A 125 -25.39 -1.87 -3.00
N ASP A 126 -25.80 -0.89 -2.20
CA ASP A 126 -26.16 0.43 -2.71
C ASP A 126 -24.94 1.12 -3.35
N TRP A 127 -23.76 0.95 -2.74
CA TRP A 127 -22.53 1.44 -3.33
C TRP A 127 -22.23 0.79 -4.67
N ILE A 128 -22.32 -0.55 -4.75
CA ILE A 128 -22.05 -1.31 -5.97
C ILE A 128 -23.10 -1.04 -7.06
N ASP A 129 -24.37 -1.06 -6.71
CA ASP A 129 -25.46 -0.96 -7.68
C ASP A 129 -25.71 0.48 -8.13
N VAL A 130 -25.60 1.45 -7.21
CA VAL A 130 -26.01 2.83 -7.42
C VAL A 130 -24.80 3.77 -7.46
N ALA A 131 -23.94 3.79 -6.43
CA ALA A 131 -22.84 4.75 -6.38
C ALA A 131 -21.80 4.51 -7.49
N SER A 132 -21.47 3.25 -7.77
CA SER A 132 -20.61 2.90 -8.92
C SER A 132 -21.38 2.90 -10.24
N GLY A 133 -22.70 3.08 -10.22
CA GLY A 133 -23.56 3.11 -11.39
C GLY A 133 -23.74 1.77 -12.11
N LEU A 134 -23.40 0.64 -11.48
CA LEU A 134 -23.41 -0.67 -12.13
C LEU A 134 -24.82 -1.09 -12.58
N SER A 135 -25.79 -1.00 -11.67
CA SER A 135 -27.17 -1.41 -11.93
C SER A 135 -28.01 -0.28 -12.53
N THR A 136 -27.65 0.98 -12.29
CA THR A 136 -28.28 2.14 -12.95
C THR A 136 -27.80 2.32 -14.38
N VAL A 137 -26.66 1.71 -14.75
CA VAL A 137 -26.01 1.84 -16.06
C VAL A 137 -25.61 3.29 -16.36
N THR A 138 -25.39 4.09 -15.31
CA THR A 138 -24.96 5.49 -15.39
C THR A 138 -23.49 5.60 -15.02
N ALA A 139 -22.89 6.76 -15.30
CA ALA A 139 -21.55 7.07 -14.78
C ALA A 139 -21.53 6.95 -13.25
N PRO A 140 -20.42 6.45 -12.65
CA PRO A 140 -20.25 6.46 -11.20
C PRO A 140 -20.41 7.88 -10.63
N VAL A 141 -21.04 8.00 -9.46
CA VAL A 141 -21.08 9.29 -8.75
C VAL A 141 -19.68 9.69 -8.30
N ALA A 142 -19.44 10.98 -8.05
CA ALA A 142 -18.16 11.45 -7.53
C ALA A 142 -17.93 11.00 -6.08
N HIS A 143 -16.70 10.60 -5.77
CA HIS A 143 -16.25 10.17 -4.45
C HIS A 143 -15.18 11.14 -3.92
N PRO A 144 -15.58 12.29 -3.34
CA PRO A 144 -14.65 13.34 -2.88
C PRO A 144 -14.03 12.99 -1.52
N TYR A 145 -13.44 11.80 -1.41
CA TYR A 145 -12.81 11.27 -0.20
C TYR A 145 -11.38 10.88 -0.53
N SER A 146 -10.46 11.02 0.42
CA SER A 146 -9.07 10.58 0.19
C SER A 146 -8.95 9.06 0.28
N VAL A 147 -9.70 8.42 1.19
CA VAL A 147 -9.61 6.97 1.43
C VAL A 147 -11.00 6.36 1.55
N MET A 148 -11.22 5.24 0.88
CA MET A 148 -12.45 4.45 0.97
C MET A 148 -12.18 3.00 1.34
N ASN A 149 -12.79 2.53 2.44
CA ASN A 149 -12.63 1.18 2.96
C ASN A 149 -13.78 0.26 2.55
N HIS A 150 -13.44 -0.95 2.09
CA HIS A 150 -14.37 -2.02 1.73
C HIS A 150 -13.99 -3.33 2.44
N SER A 151 -14.46 -3.53 3.67
CA SER A 151 -14.13 -4.72 4.46
C SER A 151 -15.12 -5.88 4.25
N TYR A 152 -15.50 -6.12 3.00
CA TYR A 152 -16.36 -7.23 2.58
C TYR A 152 -15.84 -7.88 1.30
N ILE A 153 -16.31 -9.10 1.02
CA ILE A 153 -15.98 -9.83 -0.21
C ILE A 153 -17.25 -10.26 -0.94
N GLY A 154 -17.15 -10.40 -2.27
CA GLY A 154 -18.24 -10.89 -3.12
C GLY A 154 -17.75 -11.86 -4.17
N ASN A 155 -18.51 -12.94 -4.36
CA ASN A 155 -18.29 -13.90 -5.43
C ASN A 155 -19.54 -14.01 -6.29
N VAL A 156 -19.33 -13.85 -7.59
CA VAL A 156 -20.35 -14.08 -8.61
C VAL A 156 -20.33 -15.51 -9.16
N THR A 157 -21.45 -15.92 -9.76
CA THR A 157 -21.50 -17.14 -10.58
C THR A 157 -20.75 -16.94 -11.92
N ALA A 158 -20.48 -18.02 -12.65
CA ALA A 158 -19.81 -17.94 -13.95
C ALA A 158 -20.56 -17.06 -14.98
N ALA A 159 -21.90 -17.00 -14.90
CA ALA A 159 -22.71 -16.18 -15.79
C ALA A 159 -22.63 -14.68 -15.48
N GLU A 160 -22.18 -14.34 -14.27
CA GLU A 160 -22.11 -12.97 -13.74
C GLU A 160 -20.67 -12.42 -13.76
N ILE A 161 -19.68 -13.20 -14.22
CA ILE A 161 -18.29 -12.74 -14.41
C ILE A 161 -18.21 -11.43 -15.21
N PRO A 162 -18.92 -11.27 -16.34
CA PRO A 162 -18.88 -9.99 -17.07
C PRO A 162 -19.37 -8.79 -16.25
N LEU A 163 -20.28 -9.00 -15.29
CA LEU A 163 -20.75 -7.95 -14.38
C LEU A 163 -19.68 -7.59 -13.35
N ALA A 164 -18.96 -8.57 -12.81
CA ALA A 164 -17.85 -8.35 -11.90
C ALA A 164 -16.65 -7.63 -12.58
N GLU A 165 -16.41 -7.91 -13.86
CA GLU A 165 -15.42 -7.19 -14.67
C GLU A 165 -15.83 -5.75 -14.90
N ASN A 166 -17.08 -5.51 -15.31
CA ASN A 166 -17.64 -4.16 -15.46
C ASN A 166 -17.53 -3.36 -14.15
N PHE A 167 -17.85 -4.00 -13.02
CA PHE A 167 -17.68 -3.40 -11.70
C PHE A 167 -16.22 -3.08 -11.38
N SER A 168 -15.28 -3.99 -11.65
CA SER A 168 -13.85 -3.75 -11.43
C SER A 168 -13.35 -2.55 -12.23
N GLN A 169 -13.79 -2.40 -13.48
CA GLN A 169 -13.43 -1.25 -14.32
C GLN A 169 -14.09 0.04 -13.85
N ARG A 170 -15.30 -0.01 -13.29
CA ARG A 170 -15.92 1.17 -12.63
C ARG A 170 -15.14 1.59 -11.40
N VAL A 171 -14.65 0.65 -10.60
CA VAL A 171 -13.75 0.92 -9.47
C VAL A 171 -12.48 1.59 -9.98
N ASP A 172 -11.85 1.03 -11.02
CA ASP A 172 -10.64 1.58 -11.63
C ASP A 172 -10.84 3.02 -12.14
N TYR A 173 -11.97 3.27 -12.80
CA TYR A 173 -12.39 4.59 -13.25
C TYR A 173 -12.56 5.58 -12.11
N ILE A 174 -13.25 5.19 -11.02
CA ILE A 174 -13.48 6.07 -9.87
C ILE A 174 -12.16 6.44 -9.20
N VAL A 175 -11.29 5.46 -8.97
CA VAL A 175 -9.98 5.70 -8.33
C VAL A 175 -9.18 6.74 -9.12
N ASN A 176 -9.11 6.57 -10.44
CA ASN A 176 -8.34 7.46 -11.30
C ASN A 176 -9.00 8.85 -11.41
N ARG A 177 -10.31 8.91 -11.71
CA ARG A 177 -11.05 10.17 -11.90
C ARG A 177 -11.12 11.02 -10.64
N ASP A 178 -11.38 10.39 -9.50
CA ASP A 178 -11.67 11.11 -8.24
C ASP A 178 -10.44 11.22 -7.33
N ASN A 179 -9.30 10.61 -7.72
CA ASN A 179 -8.08 10.53 -6.90
C ASN A 179 -8.37 9.98 -5.48
N VAL A 180 -9.12 8.89 -5.41
CA VAL A 180 -9.53 8.24 -4.16
C VAL A 180 -8.80 6.91 -3.98
N LEU A 181 -8.18 6.70 -2.83
CA LEU A 181 -7.58 5.41 -2.49
C LEU A 181 -8.66 4.43 -2.01
N MET A 182 -9.02 3.47 -2.86
CA MET A 182 -9.89 2.36 -2.46
C MET A 182 -9.08 1.19 -1.88
N VAL A 183 -9.47 0.75 -0.69
CA VAL A 183 -8.81 -0.33 0.05
C VAL A 183 -9.83 -1.40 0.39
N ALA A 184 -9.61 -2.62 -0.09
CA ALA A 184 -10.52 -3.75 0.05
C ALA A 184 -9.84 -4.97 0.68
N GLY A 185 -10.62 -5.84 1.33
CA GLY A 185 -10.10 -7.07 1.93
C GLY A 185 -10.06 -8.25 0.96
N SER A 186 -9.04 -9.09 1.07
CA SER A 186 -9.07 -10.44 0.48
C SER A 186 -10.02 -11.36 1.26
N ASN A 187 -10.29 -12.56 0.74
CA ASN A 187 -11.08 -13.57 1.42
C ASN A 187 -10.27 -14.23 2.55
N ASN A 188 -10.93 -14.72 3.60
CA ASN A 188 -10.24 -15.37 4.73
C ASN A 188 -10.06 -16.87 4.48
N GLY A 189 -8.89 -17.39 4.83
CA GLY A 189 -8.52 -18.78 4.63
C GLY A 189 -7.57 -18.95 3.45
N ASN A 190 -6.40 -19.54 3.70
CA ASN A 190 -5.40 -19.83 2.66
C ASN A 190 -5.86 -20.86 1.60
N SER A 191 -6.94 -21.59 1.86
CA SER A 191 -7.56 -22.52 0.92
C SER A 191 -8.74 -21.91 0.16
N THR A 192 -8.99 -20.60 0.32
CA THR A 192 -10.08 -19.91 -0.38
C THR A 192 -9.56 -19.22 -1.64
N THR A 193 -10.47 -18.93 -2.56
CA THR A 193 -10.15 -18.23 -3.81
C THR A 193 -10.25 -16.73 -3.62
N LEU A 194 -9.49 -15.99 -4.45
CA LEU A 194 -9.66 -14.54 -4.54
C LEU A 194 -11.12 -14.19 -4.83
N PRO A 195 -11.66 -13.15 -4.17
CA PRO A 195 -13.02 -12.73 -4.42
C PRO A 195 -13.17 -12.11 -5.80
N HIS A 196 -14.32 -12.30 -6.45
CA HIS A 196 -14.58 -11.67 -7.74
C HIS A 196 -14.70 -10.14 -7.63
N LEU A 197 -15.23 -9.63 -6.53
CA LEU A 197 -15.44 -8.18 -6.37
C LEU A 197 -14.27 -7.51 -5.67
N LEU A 198 -13.92 -6.31 -6.17
CA LEU A 198 -12.78 -5.47 -5.79
C LEU A 198 -11.42 -6.07 -6.13
N ALA A 199 -11.16 -7.36 -5.92
CA ALA A 199 -9.84 -7.94 -6.22
C ALA A 199 -9.47 -7.97 -7.71
N GLY A 200 -10.44 -7.79 -8.61
CA GLY A 200 -10.19 -7.60 -10.04
C GLY A 200 -9.81 -6.17 -10.45
N SER A 201 -9.93 -5.17 -9.58
CA SER A 201 -9.56 -3.77 -9.87
C SER A 201 -8.04 -3.63 -9.96
N TYR A 202 -7.50 -2.94 -10.96
CA TYR A 202 -6.09 -2.53 -11.02
C TYR A 202 -5.75 -1.44 -10.01
N ASN A 203 -6.68 -0.51 -9.78
CA ASN A 203 -6.36 0.74 -9.09
C ASN A 203 -6.63 0.67 -7.58
N ALA A 204 -7.40 -0.31 -7.09
CA ALA A 204 -7.60 -0.56 -5.66
C ALA A 204 -6.44 -1.33 -5.01
N ILE A 205 -6.26 -1.13 -3.70
CA ILE A 205 -5.42 -1.97 -2.83
C ILE A 205 -6.26 -3.12 -2.27
N ILE A 206 -5.76 -4.34 -2.39
CA ILE A 206 -6.31 -5.57 -1.80
C ILE A 206 -5.42 -6.01 -0.64
N VAL A 207 -6.04 -6.16 0.53
CA VAL A 207 -5.35 -6.38 1.79
C VAL A 207 -5.53 -7.81 2.28
N GLY A 208 -4.41 -8.49 2.53
CA GLY A 208 -4.35 -9.79 3.20
C GLY A 208 -3.96 -9.70 4.68
N ARG A 209 -3.55 -10.83 5.25
CA ARG A 209 -3.14 -10.98 6.65
C ARG A 209 -1.69 -11.41 6.74
N SER A 210 -0.95 -10.88 7.70
CA SER A 210 0.45 -11.27 7.89
C SER A 210 0.63 -12.73 8.30
N ASP A 211 -0.41 -13.39 8.81
CA ASP A 211 -0.35 -14.83 9.08
C ASP A 211 -0.57 -15.73 7.84
N GLY A 212 -0.68 -15.13 6.65
CA GLY A 212 -0.86 -15.84 5.38
C GLY A 212 -2.23 -16.50 5.21
N ASN A 213 -3.14 -16.37 6.18
CA ASN A 213 -4.41 -17.08 6.20
C ASN A 213 -5.53 -16.30 5.48
N HIS A 214 -5.28 -15.97 4.21
CA HIS A 214 -6.16 -15.30 3.28
C HIS A 214 -6.04 -15.90 1.88
N ALA A 215 -7.03 -15.63 1.03
CA ALA A 215 -6.94 -15.96 -0.39
C ALA A 215 -5.82 -15.15 -1.05
N HIS A 216 -5.02 -15.84 -1.85
CA HIS A 216 -3.88 -15.29 -2.57
C HIS A 216 -3.71 -16.01 -3.91
N GLY A 217 -2.86 -15.47 -4.78
CA GLY A 217 -2.64 -15.95 -6.14
C GLY A 217 -3.08 -14.95 -7.19
N THR A 218 -3.25 -15.41 -8.44
CA THR A 218 -3.51 -14.51 -9.55
C THR A 218 -4.99 -14.21 -9.74
N THR A 219 -5.34 -12.96 -10.08
CA THR A 219 -6.71 -12.58 -10.48
C THR A 219 -7.24 -13.46 -11.61
N VAL A 220 -8.54 -13.76 -11.58
CA VAL A 220 -9.21 -14.62 -12.59
C VAL A 220 -10.19 -13.87 -13.48
N ILE A 221 -10.33 -12.56 -13.27
CA ILE A 221 -11.20 -11.65 -14.04
C ILE A 221 -10.48 -10.33 -14.33
N ASN A 222 -11.03 -9.54 -15.25
CA ASN A 222 -10.58 -8.17 -15.57
C ASN A 222 -9.12 -8.14 -16.08
N GLY A 223 -8.83 -8.95 -17.09
CA GLY A 223 -7.52 -9.01 -17.73
C GLY A 223 -6.65 -10.19 -17.27
N ALA A 224 -5.35 -10.08 -17.52
CA ALA A 224 -4.39 -11.11 -17.19
C ALA A 224 -4.23 -11.29 -15.66
N GLY A 225 -3.71 -12.45 -15.26
CA GLY A 225 -3.58 -12.83 -13.85
C GLY A 225 -2.51 -12.02 -13.12
N ARG A 226 -2.94 -11.05 -12.33
CA ARG A 226 -2.10 -10.20 -11.47
C ARG A 226 -2.03 -10.75 -10.06
N GLN A 227 -0.91 -10.55 -9.39
CA GLN A 227 -0.72 -11.08 -8.05
C GLN A 227 -1.60 -10.35 -7.01
N ARG A 228 -2.22 -11.09 -6.08
CA ARG A 228 -2.94 -10.54 -4.91
C ARG A 228 -2.68 -11.39 -3.66
N PRO A 229 -2.75 -10.81 -2.44
CA PRO A 229 -3.03 -9.41 -2.12
C PRO A 229 -1.86 -8.48 -2.50
N ASP A 230 -2.09 -7.17 -2.47
CA ASP A 230 -1.02 -6.18 -2.72
C ASP A 230 -0.20 -5.90 -1.47
N ILE A 231 -0.82 -5.96 -0.29
CA ILE A 231 -0.18 -5.73 1.01
C ILE A 231 -0.87 -6.55 2.09
N VAL A 232 -0.16 -6.84 3.19
CA VAL A 232 -0.74 -7.50 4.36
C VAL A 232 -0.65 -6.63 5.62
N SER A 233 -1.45 -6.96 6.62
CA SER A 233 -1.45 -6.29 7.92
C SER A 233 -1.63 -7.30 9.05
N PRO A 234 -1.08 -7.06 10.26
CA PRO A 234 -1.08 -8.02 11.36
C PRO A 234 -2.47 -8.09 12.01
N ALA A 235 -3.34 -8.90 11.41
CA ALA A 235 -4.68 -9.14 11.89
C ALA A 235 -5.10 -10.60 11.68
N SER A 236 -5.99 -11.07 12.55
CA SER A 236 -6.52 -12.45 12.48
C SER A 236 -7.70 -12.60 11.51
N VAL A 237 -8.14 -11.52 10.86
CA VAL A 237 -9.17 -11.52 9.80
C VAL A 237 -8.93 -10.35 8.84
N THR A 238 -9.20 -10.53 7.55
CA THR A 238 -9.01 -9.47 6.54
C THR A 238 -9.88 -8.24 6.79
N SER A 239 -11.08 -8.38 7.36
CA SER A 239 -11.92 -7.22 7.72
C SER A 239 -11.37 -6.38 8.87
N THR A 240 -10.31 -6.82 9.54
CA THR A 240 -9.50 -6.00 10.47
C THR A 240 -8.22 -5.50 9.79
N ALA A 241 -7.60 -6.30 8.92
CA ALA A 241 -6.43 -5.88 8.16
C ALA A 241 -6.72 -4.69 7.22
N THR A 242 -7.83 -4.73 6.49
CA THR A 242 -8.23 -3.68 5.54
C THR A 242 -8.32 -2.30 6.20
N PRO A 243 -9.05 -2.10 7.32
CA PRO A 243 -9.12 -0.79 7.97
C PRO A 243 -7.81 -0.37 8.65
N GLN A 244 -6.90 -1.28 9.00
CA GLN A 244 -5.54 -0.91 9.44
C GLN A 244 -4.78 -0.19 8.32
N VAL A 245 -4.78 -0.74 7.10
CA VAL A 245 -4.19 -0.09 5.92
C VAL A 245 -4.90 1.22 5.58
N SER A 246 -6.24 1.24 5.61
CA SER A 246 -6.99 2.48 5.37
C SER A 246 -6.67 3.59 6.39
N SER A 247 -6.47 3.22 7.66
CA SER A 247 -6.10 4.19 8.71
C SER A 247 -4.67 4.72 8.52
N ALA A 248 -3.73 3.90 8.05
CA ALA A 248 -2.39 4.35 7.68
C ALA A 248 -2.46 5.35 6.52
N ALA A 249 -3.26 5.05 5.48
CA ALA A 249 -3.45 5.97 4.37
C ALA A 249 -4.06 7.31 4.82
N ALA A 250 -5.06 7.30 5.70
CA ALA A 250 -5.64 8.54 6.24
C ALA A 250 -4.62 9.36 7.04
N LEU A 251 -3.80 8.71 7.86
CA LEU A 251 -2.68 9.36 8.57
C LEU A 251 -1.69 9.99 7.58
N LEU A 252 -1.31 9.27 6.53
CA LEU A 252 -0.34 9.72 5.53
C LEU A 252 -0.90 10.84 4.64
N HIS A 253 -2.19 10.86 4.33
CA HIS A 253 -2.82 11.98 3.63
C HIS A 253 -2.75 13.29 4.42
N GLU A 254 -2.87 13.24 5.76
CA GLU A 254 -2.58 14.43 6.60
C GLU A 254 -1.10 14.82 6.49
N ALA A 255 -0.19 13.85 6.62
CA ALA A 255 1.25 14.09 6.56
C ALA A 255 1.72 14.67 5.21
N ALA A 256 1.04 14.29 4.12
CA ALA A 256 1.34 14.68 2.74
C ALA A 256 0.55 15.91 2.27
N ALA A 257 -0.29 16.51 3.12
CA ALA A 257 -1.20 17.57 2.71
C ALA A 257 -0.49 18.72 1.98
N GLY A 258 -0.97 19.03 0.76
CA GLY A 258 -0.40 20.09 -0.08
C GLY A 258 0.81 19.68 -0.92
N THR A 259 1.10 18.38 -1.03
CA THR A 259 2.17 17.82 -1.88
C THR A 259 1.58 16.81 -2.88
N ASN A 260 2.34 16.40 -3.89
CA ASN A 260 1.84 15.39 -4.84
C ASN A 260 1.81 13.96 -4.27
N ALA A 261 2.33 13.72 -3.06
CA ALA A 261 2.17 12.43 -2.37
C ALA A 261 0.70 12.07 -2.09
N THR A 262 -0.23 13.04 -2.15
CA THR A 262 -1.67 12.77 -2.02
C THR A 262 -2.32 12.24 -3.31
N ASN A 263 -1.60 12.17 -4.43
CA ASN A 263 -2.08 11.46 -5.62
C ASN A 263 -2.07 9.95 -5.36
N VAL A 264 -3.09 9.24 -5.85
CA VAL A 264 -3.34 7.84 -5.50
C VAL A 264 -2.23 6.91 -5.98
N GLU A 265 -1.59 7.19 -7.11
CA GLU A 265 -0.41 6.49 -7.61
C GLU A 265 0.74 6.60 -6.61
N ALA A 266 1.05 7.83 -6.17
CA ALA A 266 2.11 8.08 -5.20
C ALA A 266 1.78 7.49 -3.83
N MET A 267 0.56 7.68 -3.32
CA MET A 267 0.16 7.14 -2.01
C MET A 267 0.19 5.61 -1.99
N ARG A 268 -0.23 4.93 -3.07
CA ARG A 268 -0.09 3.47 -3.18
C ARG A 268 1.38 3.06 -3.19
N ALA A 269 2.22 3.70 -4.02
CA ALA A 269 3.66 3.44 -4.04
C ALA A 269 4.32 3.64 -2.65
N ILE A 270 3.96 4.69 -1.93
CA ILE A 270 4.46 5.01 -0.57
C ILE A 270 4.09 3.92 0.45
N LEU A 271 2.86 3.41 0.40
CA LEU A 271 2.41 2.31 1.27
C LEU A 271 3.20 1.03 0.96
N MET A 272 3.34 0.69 -0.32
CA MET A 272 3.99 -0.55 -0.75
C MET A 272 5.51 -0.52 -0.57
N ALA A 273 6.17 0.59 -0.89
CA ALA A 273 7.60 0.78 -0.64
C ALA A 273 7.90 0.74 0.86
N GLY A 274 7.00 1.29 1.68
CA GLY A 274 7.08 1.32 3.15
C GLY A 274 7.01 -0.05 3.81
N ALA A 275 6.33 -1.02 3.18
CA ALA A 275 6.07 -2.33 3.78
C ALA A 275 7.35 -3.12 4.15
N THR A 276 7.31 -3.81 5.30
CA THR A 276 8.39 -4.65 5.84
C THR A 276 8.27 -6.11 5.37
N LYS A 277 9.42 -6.80 5.34
CA LYS A 277 9.55 -8.20 4.90
C LYS A 277 10.15 -9.09 6.02
N ASP A 278 10.54 -8.50 7.15
CA ASP A 278 11.26 -9.19 8.23
C ASP A 278 10.40 -10.29 8.89
N GLU A 279 9.08 -10.17 8.77
CA GLU A 279 8.07 -11.09 9.27
C GLU A 279 8.01 -12.38 8.43
N PHE A 280 8.57 -12.36 7.22
CA PHE A 280 8.37 -13.35 6.18
C PHE A 280 9.70 -13.90 5.66
N PHE A 281 10.18 -14.97 6.27
CA PHE A 281 11.42 -15.66 5.85
C PHE A 281 11.42 -16.09 4.37
N ASP A 282 10.25 -16.46 3.85
CA ASP A 282 10.09 -16.96 2.48
C ASP A 282 9.59 -15.87 1.50
N TRP A 283 9.58 -14.58 1.90
CA TRP A 283 9.14 -13.52 1.00
C TRP A 283 10.04 -13.44 -0.22
N ASP A 284 9.44 -13.49 -1.41
CA ASP A 284 10.19 -13.43 -2.65
C ASP A 284 9.51 -12.58 -3.73
N ARG A 285 10.26 -12.37 -4.81
CA ARG A 285 9.82 -11.71 -6.04
C ARG A 285 10.63 -12.24 -7.20
N THR A 286 10.13 -12.04 -8.41
CA THR A 286 10.89 -12.32 -9.64
C THR A 286 10.82 -11.11 -10.55
N THR A 287 11.61 -11.10 -11.62
CA THR A 287 11.62 -10.00 -12.58
C THR A 287 10.26 -9.73 -13.23
N THR A 288 9.35 -10.72 -13.29
CA THR A 288 8.00 -10.58 -13.89
C THR A 288 6.88 -10.83 -12.87
N ARG A 289 7.21 -10.90 -11.58
CA ARG A 289 6.27 -11.02 -10.46
C ARG A 289 6.79 -10.09 -9.38
N PRO A 290 6.41 -8.80 -9.40
CA PRO A 290 7.10 -7.77 -8.62
C PRO A 290 6.95 -7.95 -7.10
N ILE A 291 5.87 -8.60 -6.66
CA ILE A 291 5.51 -8.84 -5.26
C ILE A 291 5.36 -10.33 -4.94
N ASP A 292 5.36 -10.66 -3.65
CA ASP A 292 5.22 -12.03 -3.14
C ASP A 292 3.83 -12.63 -3.43
N ASP A 293 3.78 -13.96 -3.59
CA ASP A 293 2.56 -14.63 -3.98
C ASP A 293 1.51 -14.77 -2.86
N VAL A 294 1.93 -14.64 -1.60
CA VAL A 294 1.08 -14.69 -0.40
C VAL A 294 1.00 -13.34 0.29
N TYR A 295 2.13 -12.67 0.49
CA TYR A 295 2.25 -11.48 1.34
C TYR A 295 2.27 -10.16 0.57
N GLY A 296 2.20 -10.21 -0.76
CA GLY A 296 2.24 -9.02 -1.61
C GLY A 296 3.53 -8.22 -1.40
N ALA A 297 3.42 -6.90 -1.27
CA ALA A 297 4.56 -6.02 -0.99
C ALA A 297 5.14 -6.22 0.43
N GLY A 298 4.48 -6.97 1.31
CA GLY A 298 4.89 -7.19 2.70
C GLY A 298 3.90 -6.62 3.72
N GLU A 299 4.33 -6.52 4.97
CA GLU A 299 3.51 -6.04 6.08
C GLU A 299 3.51 -4.52 6.10
N LEU A 300 2.32 -3.93 6.27
CA LEU A 300 2.14 -2.49 6.45
C LEU A 300 3.12 -1.94 7.51
N ASN A 301 3.87 -0.89 7.16
CA ASN A 301 4.68 -0.15 8.12
C ASN A 301 4.51 1.37 7.92
N VAL A 302 3.69 1.99 8.78
CA VAL A 302 3.34 3.41 8.65
C VAL A 302 4.51 4.34 8.99
N TYR A 303 5.45 3.89 9.82
CA TYR A 303 6.66 4.66 10.11
C TYR A 303 7.53 4.82 8.87
N ASN A 304 7.80 3.72 8.15
CA ASN A 304 8.54 3.76 6.90
C ASN A 304 7.83 4.61 5.85
N SER A 305 6.52 4.41 5.65
CA SER A 305 5.74 5.24 4.71
C SER A 305 5.74 6.73 5.08
N TYR A 306 5.65 7.07 6.37
CA TYR A 306 5.77 8.46 6.82
C TYR A 306 7.15 9.03 6.51
N ARG A 307 8.22 8.26 6.73
CA ARG A 307 9.60 8.67 6.40
C ARG A 307 9.80 8.91 4.91
N ILE A 308 9.13 8.13 4.05
CA ILE A 308 9.08 8.35 2.59
C ILE A 308 8.43 9.70 2.29
N VAL A 309 7.25 9.99 2.85
CA VAL A 309 6.57 11.29 2.68
C VAL A 309 7.47 12.45 3.12
N GLN A 310 8.11 12.34 4.29
CA GLN A 310 9.00 13.37 4.81
C GLN A 310 10.34 13.48 4.05
N GLY A 311 10.72 12.45 3.29
CA GLY A 311 11.86 12.47 2.37
C GLY A 311 11.68 13.50 1.25
N GLY A 312 10.42 13.80 0.90
CA GLY A 312 10.06 14.77 -0.11
C GLY A 312 10.05 14.21 -1.53
N GLU A 313 9.63 15.06 -2.45
CA GLU A 313 9.47 14.75 -3.86
C GLU A 313 10.78 14.98 -4.63
N PHE A 314 11.16 14.03 -5.50
CA PHE A 314 12.28 14.16 -6.42
C PHE A 314 11.85 13.80 -7.83
N GLU A 315 11.81 14.81 -8.69
CA GLU A 315 11.45 14.67 -10.09
C GLU A 315 12.44 13.80 -10.86
N GLY A 316 11.93 12.81 -11.58
CA GLY A 316 12.72 12.03 -12.54
C GLY A 316 13.34 12.89 -13.63
N SER A 317 14.57 12.57 -14.04
CA SER A 317 15.29 13.32 -15.09
C SER A 317 15.44 12.52 -16.38
N ILE A 318 15.21 13.16 -17.53
CA ILE A 318 15.56 12.59 -18.85
C ILE A 318 17.05 12.77 -19.19
N ALA A 319 17.79 13.51 -18.37
CA ALA A 319 19.23 13.65 -18.44
C ALA A 319 19.86 12.94 -17.25
N ILE A 320 21.15 12.61 -17.35
CA ILE A 320 21.88 12.01 -16.23
C ILE A 320 21.78 12.94 -15.01
N PRO A 321 21.17 12.47 -13.89
CA PRO A 321 21.09 13.26 -12.67
C PRO A 321 22.49 13.61 -12.15
N THR A 322 22.59 14.71 -11.41
CA THR A 322 23.86 15.16 -10.80
C THR A 322 23.86 15.05 -9.27
N THR A 323 22.73 14.65 -8.70
CA THR A 323 22.50 14.52 -7.25
C THR A 323 21.71 13.25 -6.99
N SER A 324 22.02 12.58 -5.88
CA SER A 324 21.24 11.42 -5.44
C SER A 324 19.93 11.83 -4.78
N VAL A 325 18.91 10.97 -4.89
CA VAL A 325 17.57 11.12 -4.29
C VAL A 325 17.52 10.79 -2.79
N GLY A 326 18.65 10.43 -2.18
CA GLY A 326 18.74 10.09 -0.76
C GLY A 326 18.09 8.74 -0.41
N LEU A 327 17.87 8.51 0.89
CA LEU A 327 17.37 7.22 1.40
C LEU A 327 15.85 7.11 1.36
N PHE A 328 15.13 8.22 1.44
CA PHE A 328 13.66 8.22 1.51
C PHE A 328 13.17 9.33 0.59
N GLY A 329 12.11 9.04 -0.17
CA GLY A 329 11.46 10.02 -1.02
C GLY A 329 10.50 9.36 -1.99
N TYR A 330 9.79 10.20 -2.71
CA TYR A 330 8.82 9.78 -3.72
C TYR A 330 8.91 10.68 -4.96
N ASP A 331 8.25 10.29 -6.03
CA ASP A 331 7.93 11.15 -7.17
C ASP A 331 6.46 10.93 -7.56
N PHE A 332 5.78 11.98 -7.98
CA PHE A 332 4.56 11.86 -8.77
C PHE A 332 4.82 12.55 -10.10
N ASN A 333 4.92 11.75 -11.16
CA ASN A 333 5.27 12.25 -12.47
C ASN A 333 4.07 12.19 -13.41
N SER A 334 3.85 13.28 -14.14
CA SER A 334 2.85 13.38 -15.21
C SER A 334 3.55 13.58 -16.56
N PRO A 335 4.19 12.54 -17.11
CA PRO A 335 5.01 12.66 -18.30
C PRO A 335 4.15 12.94 -19.54
N ALA A 336 4.65 13.81 -20.43
CA ALA A 336 4.00 14.05 -21.72
C ALA A 336 4.24 12.91 -22.74
N ASP A 337 5.34 12.15 -22.56
CA ASP A 337 5.75 11.02 -23.40
C ASP A 337 6.82 10.18 -22.65
N PHE A 338 6.95 8.90 -23.00
CA PHE A 338 8.02 7.98 -22.58
C PHE A 338 9.04 7.69 -23.70
N ALA A 339 9.25 8.63 -24.63
CA ALA A 339 10.30 8.52 -25.65
C ALA A 339 11.74 8.34 -25.09
N SER A 340 11.93 8.56 -23.79
CA SER A 340 13.15 8.31 -23.02
C SER A 340 12.82 7.90 -21.58
N ASP A 341 13.74 7.18 -20.93
CA ASP A 341 13.61 6.82 -19.52
C ASP A 341 13.68 8.05 -18.59
N PHE A 342 12.96 8.00 -17.47
CA PHE A 342 13.16 8.87 -16.33
C PHE A 342 14.19 8.27 -15.39
N LEU A 343 15.18 9.07 -14.99
CA LEU A 343 16.38 8.64 -14.29
C LEU A 343 16.42 9.18 -12.87
N TYR A 344 16.80 8.32 -11.93
CA TYR A 344 16.98 8.64 -10.51
C TYR A 344 18.30 8.03 -10.01
N ASP A 345 19.13 8.82 -9.33
CA ASP A 345 20.43 8.34 -8.84
C ASP A 345 20.38 8.03 -7.34
N PHE A 346 20.88 6.86 -6.96
CA PHE A 346 21.05 6.39 -5.59
C PHE A 346 22.56 6.32 -5.28
N GLU A 347 22.94 6.78 -4.09
CA GLU A 347 24.31 6.70 -3.61
C GLU A 347 24.36 5.85 -2.34
N VAL A 348 25.24 4.85 -2.35
CA VAL A 348 25.73 4.18 -1.14
C VAL A 348 27.14 4.71 -0.89
N ALA A 349 27.28 5.59 0.09
CA ALA A 349 28.56 6.25 0.34
C ALA A 349 29.67 5.27 0.76
N SER A 350 30.92 5.70 0.59
CA SER A 350 32.05 4.80 0.80
C SER A 350 32.14 4.30 2.25
N GLY A 351 32.39 3.00 2.40
CA GLY A 351 32.39 2.30 3.68
C GLY A 351 30.99 1.99 4.24
N GLN A 352 29.93 2.24 3.48
CA GLN A 352 28.56 1.85 3.85
C GLN A 352 28.07 0.69 3.00
N VAL A 353 27.06 0.00 3.53
CA VAL A 353 26.23 -0.95 2.80
C VAL A 353 24.80 -0.51 3.03
N MET A 354 24.00 -0.49 1.99
CA MET A 354 22.56 -0.31 2.11
C MET A 354 21.96 -1.69 2.40
N ASP A 355 21.61 -1.90 3.66
CA ASP A 355 21.09 -3.18 4.17
C ASP A 355 19.82 -3.58 3.43
N GLU A 356 18.99 -2.59 3.11
CA GLU A 356 17.76 -2.76 2.36
C GLU A 356 17.49 -1.56 1.45
N LEU A 357 17.05 -1.81 0.22
CA LEU A 357 16.51 -0.85 -0.73
C LEU A 357 15.18 -1.38 -1.26
N SER A 358 14.09 -0.67 -1.02
CA SER A 358 12.75 -0.97 -1.54
C SER A 358 12.30 0.21 -2.40
N ILE A 359 12.10 -0.01 -3.70
CA ILE A 359 11.63 0.98 -4.68
C ILE A 359 10.34 0.46 -5.30
N PHE A 360 9.23 1.17 -5.15
CA PHE A 360 7.93 0.76 -5.69
C PHE A 360 7.43 1.81 -6.68
N LEU A 361 7.09 1.37 -7.90
CA LEU A 361 6.49 2.16 -8.96
C LEU A 361 5.04 1.74 -9.13
N GLN A 362 4.15 2.69 -9.36
CA GLN A 362 2.72 2.41 -9.51
C GLN A 362 2.05 3.41 -10.43
N TRP A 363 1.13 2.94 -11.26
CA TRP A 363 0.29 3.78 -12.12
C TRP A 363 -1.16 3.29 -12.11
N ASN A 364 -2.08 4.10 -12.60
CA ASN A 364 -3.47 3.69 -12.79
C ASN A 364 -3.67 3.07 -14.17
N ILE A 365 -4.54 2.05 -14.26
CA ILE A 365 -5.16 1.73 -15.56
C ILE A 365 -6.14 2.83 -15.92
N ASP A 366 -6.16 3.21 -17.19
CA ASP A 366 -7.17 4.12 -17.71
C ASP A 366 -8.42 3.34 -18.12
N VAL A 367 -9.58 3.87 -17.74
CA VAL A 367 -10.88 3.33 -18.14
C VAL A 367 -11.65 4.42 -18.86
N GLY A 368 -11.91 4.19 -20.14
CA GLY A 368 -12.72 5.03 -20.98
C GLY A 368 -14.22 4.78 -20.81
N ASP A 369 -15.02 5.63 -21.42
CA ASP A 369 -16.46 5.39 -21.61
C ASP A 369 -16.73 5.09 -23.09
N SER A 370 -17.23 3.90 -23.36
CA SER A 370 -17.63 3.47 -24.71
C SER A 370 -19.10 3.72 -25.02
N ASP A 371 -19.88 4.16 -24.03
CA ASP A 371 -21.25 4.60 -24.25
C ASP A 371 -21.24 5.96 -24.95
N LEU A 372 -22.01 6.08 -26.03
CA LEU A 372 -22.12 7.31 -26.82
C LEU A 372 -23.43 8.06 -26.50
N SER A 373 -24.21 7.57 -25.53
CA SER A 373 -25.40 8.26 -25.02
C SER A 373 -25.05 9.29 -23.94
N ASP A 374 -25.94 10.26 -23.71
CA ASP A 374 -25.70 11.37 -22.79
C ASP A 374 -25.78 10.96 -21.30
N ASP A 375 -26.41 9.82 -20.98
CA ASP A 375 -26.71 9.37 -19.62
C ASP A 375 -26.19 7.96 -19.26
N GLY A 376 -25.75 7.20 -20.26
CA GLY A 376 -25.14 5.88 -20.08
C GLY A 376 -23.68 5.95 -19.62
N PHE A 377 -23.16 4.81 -19.17
CA PHE A 377 -21.72 4.60 -18.98
C PHE A 377 -21.40 3.13 -19.20
N GLN A 378 -20.47 2.85 -20.11
CA GLN A 378 -19.97 1.52 -20.40
C GLN A 378 -18.44 1.56 -20.30
N PRO A 379 -17.85 1.09 -19.17
CA PRO A 379 -16.42 1.14 -18.98
C PRO A 379 -15.70 0.36 -20.10
N SER A 380 -14.60 0.92 -20.58
CA SER A 380 -13.83 0.34 -21.67
C SER A 380 -12.34 0.48 -21.43
N LEU A 381 -11.59 -0.61 -21.67
CA LEU A 381 -10.13 -0.62 -21.66
C LEU A 381 -9.52 -0.41 -23.06
N ASP A 382 -10.35 -0.09 -24.06
CA ASP A 382 -9.90 0.15 -25.42
C ASP A 382 -9.37 1.60 -25.55
N PRO A 383 -8.12 1.79 -26.04
CA PRO A 383 -7.54 3.11 -26.29
C PRO A 383 -8.38 4.04 -27.18
N LEU A 384 -9.25 3.51 -28.04
CA LEU A 384 -10.17 4.31 -28.84
C LEU A 384 -11.17 5.12 -27.99
N PHE A 385 -11.45 4.66 -26.78
CA PHE A 385 -12.33 5.33 -25.82
C PHE A 385 -11.56 5.97 -24.66
N GLY A 386 -10.23 6.03 -24.74
CA GLY A 386 -9.37 6.54 -23.68
C GLY A 386 -9.09 5.53 -22.56
N GLY A 387 -9.27 4.23 -22.81
CA GLY A 387 -8.90 3.17 -21.86
C GLY A 387 -7.55 2.52 -22.18
N GLY A 388 -7.02 1.76 -21.23
CA GLY A 388 -5.89 0.87 -21.46
C GLY A 388 -4.93 0.78 -20.29
N LEU A 389 -4.14 -0.28 -20.29
CA LEU A 389 -3.03 -0.49 -19.37
C LEU A 389 -1.73 -0.08 -20.06
N ALA A 390 -1.02 0.87 -19.46
CA ALA A 390 0.37 1.16 -19.79
C ALA A 390 1.30 0.07 -19.23
N ASP A 391 2.43 -0.16 -19.88
CA ASP A 391 3.48 -1.11 -19.49
C ASP A 391 4.72 -0.31 -19.12
N LEU A 392 4.90 -0.06 -17.81
CA LEU A 392 6.04 0.65 -17.25
C LEU A 392 6.98 -0.35 -16.59
N ASN A 393 8.27 -0.07 -16.63
CA ASN A 393 9.31 -0.99 -16.19
C ASN A 393 10.33 -0.28 -15.29
N LEU A 394 10.95 -1.03 -14.37
CA LEU A 394 12.08 -0.59 -13.56
C LEU A 394 13.36 -1.34 -13.93
N ALA A 395 14.47 -0.62 -14.07
CA ALA A 395 15.80 -1.22 -14.18
C ALA A 395 16.83 -0.41 -13.39
N LEU A 396 17.59 -1.08 -12.51
CA LEU A 396 18.64 -0.47 -11.70
C LEU A 396 20.01 -0.88 -12.23
N PHE A 397 20.85 0.10 -12.55
CA PHE A 397 22.21 -0.10 -13.06
C PHE A 397 23.26 0.41 -12.07
N ASP A 398 24.45 -0.18 -12.08
CA ASP A 398 25.61 0.39 -11.39
C ASP A 398 26.34 1.45 -12.24
N SER A 399 27.34 2.09 -11.66
CA SER A 399 28.18 3.09 -12.34
C SER A 399 28.94 2.60 -13.58
N SER A 400 29.08 1.28 -13.78
CA SER A 400 29.67 0.70 -14.99
C SER A 400 28.64 0.50 -16.12
N GLY A 401 27.35 0.71 -15.83
CA GLY A 401 26.24 0.41 -16.73
C GLY A 401 25.81 -1.05 -16.68
N SER A 402 26.22 -1.81 -15.66
CA SER A 402 25.78 -3.20 -15.48
C SER A 402 24.43 -3.23 -14.78
N LEU A 403 23.50 -4.04 -15.27
CA LEU A 403 22.20 -4.25 -14.65
C LEU A 403 22.38 -4.97 -13.30
N ILE A 404 21.81 -4.40 -12.24
CA ILE A 404 21.79 -4.94 -10.89
C ILE A 404 20.49 -5.68 -10.63
N ASP A 405 19.35 -5.06 -10.93
CA ASP A 405 18.02 -5.66 -10.80
C ASP A 405 17.02 -4.99 -11.74
N GLN A 406 15.91 -5.66 -12.04
CA GLN A 406 14.82 -5.12 -12.83
C GLN A 406 13.48 -5.72 -12.44
N SER A 407 12.41 -5.03 -12.81
CA SER A 407 11.03 -5.48 -12.66
C SER A 407 10.27 -5.03 -13.90
N ILE A 408 9.70 -6.02 -14.59
CA ILE A 408 9.22 -5.95 -15.98
C ILE A 408 7.93 -6.79 -16.18
N SER A 409 6.98 -6.67 -15.25
CA SER A 409 5.68 -7.32 -15.36
C SER A 409 4.84 -6.70 -16.46
N SER A 410 4.43 -7.52 -17.43
CA SER A 410 3.55 -7.08 -18.52
C SER A 410 2.05 -7.12 -18.17
N VAL A 411 1.70 -7.39 -16.91
CA VAL A 411 0.29 -7.58 -16.48
C VAL A 411 -0.11 -6.71 -15.30
N ASP A 412 0.86 -6.31 -14.47
CA ASP A 412 0.62 -5.46 -13.31
C ASP A 412 0.65 -3.98 -13.70
N ASN A 413 0.04 -3.13 -12.87
CA ASN A 413 0.17 -1.66 -12.94
C ASN A 413 1.12 -1.13 -11.85
N PHE A 414 2.10 -1.95 -11.50
CA PHE A 414 3.13 -1.64 -10.53
C PHE A 414 4.39 -2.45 -10.83
N GLU A 415 5.51 -1.92 -10.38
CA GLU A 415 6.80 -2.58 -10.38
C GLU A 415 7.47 -2.39 -9.02
N HIS A 416 8.34 -3.31 -8.65
CA HIS A 416 9.04 -3.24 -7.37
C HIS A 416 10.52 -3.53 -7.62
N ILE A 417 11.42 -2.95 -6.85
CA ILE A 417 12.79 -3.41 -6.67
C ILE A 417 13.03 -3.57 -5.19
N TYR A 418 13.46 -4.75 -4.76
CA TYR A 418 13.82 -5.03 -3.38
C TYR A 418 15.18 -5.71 -3.35
N LEU A 419 16.17 -5.00 -2.80
CA LEU A 419 17.54 -5.45 -2.71
C LEU A 419 18.00 -5.40 -1.27
N THR A 420 18.86 -6.33 -0.90
CA THR A 420 19.55 -6.33 0.39
C THR A 420 21.06 -6.37 0.19
N GLY A 421 21.79 -5.71 1.07
CA GLY A 421 23.26 -5.70 1.05
C GLY A 421 23.86 -5.02 -0.17
N LEU A 422 23.23 -3.95 -0.69
CA LEU A 422 23.75 -3.18 -1.81
C LEU A 422 25.01 -2.42 -1.35
N THR A 423 26.15 -2.73 -1.97
CA THR A 423 27.46 -2.23 -1.56
C THR A 423 27.68 -0.76 -1.88
N GLU A 424 28.76 -0.15 -1.37
CA GLU A 424 29.19 1.20 -1.76
C GLU A 424 29.21 1.37 -3.30
N GLY A 425 28.70 2.50 -3.79
CA GLY A 425 28.59 2.78 -5.21
C GLY A 425 27.50 3.78 -5.57
N ASN A 426 27.52 4.19 -6.84
CA ASN A 426 26.43 4.95 -7.46
C ASN A 426 25.60 4.00 -8.31
N TYR A 427 24.29 4.12 -8.16
CA TYR A 427 23.30 3.33 -8.86
C TYR A 427 22.31 4.25 -9.55
N ARG A 428 21.86 3.87 -10.74
CA ARG A 428 20.89 4.62 -11.51
C ARG A 428 19.68 3.77 -11.78
N LEU A 429 18.53 4.24 -11.32
CA LEU A 429 17.24 3.68 -11.66
C LEU A 429 16.74 4.32 -12.95
N HIS A 430 16.21 3.48 -13.82
CA HIS A 430 15.49 3.84 -15.03
C HIS A 430 14.02 3.45 -14.84
N VAL A 431 13.13 4.43 -15.04
CA VAL A 431 11.69 4.22 -15.23
C VAL A 431 11.41 4.39 -16.71
N SER A 432 10.97 3.34 -17.38
CA SER A 432 10.63 3.35 -18.81
C SER A 432 9.18 2.93 -19.02
N GLY A 433 8.60 3.18 -20.18
CA GLY A 433 7.21 2.86 -20.46
C GLY A 433 6.86 2.81 -21.94
N ASP A 434 5.74 2.18 -22.28
CA ASP A 434 5.21 2.11 -23.65
C ASP A 434 4.41 3.36 -24.06
N ARG A 435 3.91 4.13 -23.08
CA ARG A 435 3.11 5.34 -23.27
C ARG A 435 3.18 6.27 -22.06
N ALA A 436 2.86 7.54 -22.27
CA ALA A 436 2.60 8.50 -21.20
C ALA A 436 1.43 8.06 -20.32
N VAL A 437 1.67 7.98 -19.01
CA VAL A 437 0.68 7.79 -17.95
C VAL A 437 1.23 8.43 -16.69
N ASP A 438 0.36 8.99 -15.85
CA ASP A 438 0.72 9.45 -14.52
C ASP A 438 1.21 8.26 -13.68
N TYR A 439 2.30 8.45 -12.94
CA TYR A 439 2.84 7.41 -12.07
C TYR A 439 3.35 7.98 -10.75
N GLY A 440 3.30 7.14 -9.73
CA GLY A 440 3.94 7.34 -8.44
C GLY A 440 5.15 6.43 -8.31
N LEU A 441 6.28 6.99 -7.89
CA LEU A 441 7.47 6.24 -7.50
C LEU A 441 7.73 6.51 -6.01
N ALA A 442 8.10 5.51 -5.23
CA ALA A 442 8.49 5.69 -3.84
C ALA A 442 9.67 4.79 -3.51
N TRP A 443 10.57 5.27 -2.65
CA TRP A 443 11.70 4.45 -2.20
C TRP A 443 12.00 4.64 -0.72
N ARG A 444 12.49 3.55 -0.13
CA ARG A 444 13.18 3.56 1.16
C ARG A 444 14.47 2.78 1.09
N GLY A 445 15.51 3.34 1.71
CA GLY A 445 16.80 2.72 1.92
C GLY A 445 17.15 2.72 3.40
N SER A 446 17.80 1.66 3.87
CA SER A 446 18.40 1.59 5.20
C SER A 446 19.90 1.33 5.08
N LEU A 447 20.70 2.04 5.88
CA LEU A 447 22.15 1.90 5.85
C LEU A 447 22.62 1.07 7.04
N GLY A 448 23.38 0.03 6.74
CA GLY A 448 24.17 -0.71 7.70
C GLY A 448 25.49 -0.01 7.97
N VAL A 449 25.96 -0.10 9.21
CA VAL A 449 27.33 0.29 9.54
C VAL A 449 28.21 -0.91 9.23
N THR A 450 29.09 -0.81 8.22
CA THR A 450 30.15 -1.82 8.12
C THR A 450 31.03 -1.68 9.35
N ALA A 451 31.18 -2.77 10.12
CA ALA A 451 32.16 -2.79 11.18
C ALA A 451 33.53 -2.51 10.54
N VAL A 452 34.13 -1.36 10.86
CA VAL A 452 35.53 -1.10 10.53
C VAL A 452 36.31 -2.33 11.01
N PRO A 453 37.04 -3.06 10.15
CA PRO A 453 37.81 -4.20 10.60
C PRO A 453 38.70 -3.70 11.73
N GLU A 454 38.49 -4.23 12.95
CA GLU A 454 39.38 -3.87 14.05
C GLU A 454 40.80 -4.09 13.54
N PRO A 455 41.71 -3.11 13.69
CA PRO A 455 43.09 -3.29 13.27
C PRO A 455 43.57 -4.58 13.92
N THR A 456 43.78 -5.60 13.09
CA THR A 456 44.08 -6.95 13.55
C THR A 456 45.08 -6.86 14.70
N THR A 457 44.80 -7.60 15.77
CA THR A 457 45.51 -7.54 17.06
C THR A 457 47.04 -7.62 16.94
N TRP A 458 47.55 -8.01 15.78
CA TRP A 458 48.94 -7.87 15.32
C TRP A 458 49.52 -6.45 15.34
N PHE A 459 48.75 -5.39 15.02
CA PHE A 459 49.27 -4.02 15.04
C PHE A 459 49.49 -3.49 16.46
N VAL A 460 48.60 -3.86 17.40
CA VAL A 460 48.76 -3.55 18.84
C VAL A 460 49.89 -4.40 19.45
N ALA A 461 50.05 -5.65 19.03
CA ALA A 461 51.17 -6.51 19.45
C ALA A 461 52.53 -6.01 18.91
N ALA A 462 52.60 -5.51 17.67
CA ALA A 462 53.82 -4.97 17.09
C ALA A 462 54.29 -3.70 17.82
N VAL A 463 53.39 -2.80 18.22
CA VAL A 463 53.75 -1.60 19.00
C VAL A 463 54.18 -1.96 20.43
N ALA A 464 53.58 -2.99 21.05
CA ALA A 464 53.96 -3.48 22.37
C ALA A 464 55.35 -4.16 22.39
N ILE A 465 55.71 -4.89 21.34
CA ILE A 465 57.01 -5.59 21.25
C ILE A 465 58.17 -4.60 21.02
N THR A 466 57.98 -3.54 20.24
CA THR A 466 59.03 -2.52 20.03
C THR A 466 59.26 -1.67 21.30
N GLY A 467 58.22 -1.42 22.10
CA GLY A 467 58.32 -0.68 23.37
C GLY A 467 59.08 -1.44 24.47
N VAL A 468 59.01 -2.77 24.49
CA VAL A 468 59.73 -3.59 25.48
C VAL A 468 61.20 -3.80 25.11
N ALA A 469 61.54 -3.85 23.82
CA ALA A 469 62.93 -4.01 23.36
C ALA A 469 63.83 -2.79 23.67
N LEU A 470 63.25 -1.58 23.71
CA LEU A 470 64.01 -0.34 23.96
C LEU A 470 64.25 -0.04 25.45
N ARG A 471 63.60 -0.75 26.39
CA ARG A 471 63.72 -0.48 27.85
C ARG A 471 64.84 -1.25 28.56
N ARG A 472 65.65 -2.06 27.86
CA ARG A 472 66.67 -2.94 28.47
C ARG A 472 68.14 -2.53 28.33
N ARG A 473 68.45 -1.26 28.05
CA ARG A 473 69.84 -0.75 28.15
C ARG A 473 69.93 0.50 29.03
N ALA A 474 69.97 0.28 30.35
CA ALA A 474 70.49 1.25 31.31
C ALA A 474 71.82 0.71 31.90
N PRO A 475 72.91 1.51 31.93
CA PRO A 475 74.25 1.04 32.29
C PRO A 475 74.43 0.84 33.81
N LYS A 476 75.17 -0.22 34.17
CA LYS A 476 75.59 -0.58 35.53
C LYS A 476 76.38 0.57 36.19
N ARG A 477 75.90 1.09 37.32
CA ARG A 477 76.69 1.92 38.25
C ARG A 477 77.68 1.04 39.03
N ARG A 478 78.96 1.41 39.02
CA ARG A 478 80.01 0.86 39.91
C ARG A 478 79.88 1.48 41.32
N PRO A 479 80.21 0.75 42.41
CA PRO A 479 80.19 1.28 43.76
C PRO A 479 81.46 2.09 44.06
N ALA A 480 81.34 3.00 45.03
CA ALA A 480 82.37 3.93 45.45
C ALA A 480 83.57 3.26 46.13
N SER A 481 84.76 3.72 45.74
CA SER A 481 85.92 4.03 46.59
C SER A 481 86.64 5.20 45.95
#